data_AF-A0A3D8RYD7-F1
#
_entry.id   AF-A0A3D8RYD7-F1
#
_cell.length_a   1.000
_cell.length_b   1.000
_cell.length_c   1.000
_cell.angle_alpha   90.00
_cell.angle_beta   90.00
_cell.angle_gamma   90.00
#
_symmetry.space_group_name_H-M   'P 1'
#
loop_
_entity.id
_entity.type
_entity.pdbx_description
1 polymer ?
#
loop_
_entity_poly.entity_id
_entity_poly.type
_entity_poly.pdbx_seq_one_letter_code
_entity_poly.pdbx_strand_id
1 'polypeptide(L)'
;MSDDEVDHELIALLRKSLGLGGGAANPGAAETKVLQNSQYVFDNAIDVALDPSKTKEAAETIWRQMQKKEYSTSSWSEHELHPKAKNESTVDFIFTMDLLNFSFWSAEPEDKRFAIEYRGKKWTGYWSLVAALQRALDEGIEITNPEFWADEEECTEELIKHIFRSATDEEMPLLKERLECLREAGRVLCNDFDGSFTNCIYSANHSAAALVNLLAESFSCFRDEAVFHGRRVRLYKRAQILVADLWACFDGAGYGEFQDIDKITMFADYRIPQMLHHLGCLMYSPPLETRIRKQEEIPSGSNWEIELRATSIWCVEMIKREIEKQHPEAKLVKTSSKSLSNGHSHSHSNGVSHPNGHSRQPPEKQNGNDSHTDTQAAHTGHFRRHSRHSSSASNAQPGAGIGINAILIDFFLYDTMKELEKQGRETIPHHRTRSIWY
;
A
#
# COMPACT_ATOMS: atom_id res chain seq x y z
N MET A 1 7.49 -34.11 22.04
CA MET A 1 7.88 -33.37 20.83
C MET A 1 6.59 -33.13 20.09
N SER A 2 6.32 -31.90 19.70
CA SER A 2 5.02 -31.46 19.19
C SER A 2 4.90 -31.73 17.69
N ASP A 3 3.88 -32.48 17.30
CA ASP A 3 3.46 -32.67 15.90
C ASP A 3 2.34 -31.66 15.52
N ASP A 4 2.27 -30.53 16.25
CA ASP A 4 1.20 -29.53 16.19
C ASP A 4 1.50 -28.36 15.23
N GLU A 5 2.39 -28.56 14.24
CA GLU A 5 2.53 -27.61 13.11
C GLU A 5 1.43 -27.91 12.07
N VAL A 6 0.58 -26.92 11.81
CA VAL A 6 -0.54 -27.02 10.87
C VAL A 6 0.00 -27.04 9.44
N ASP A 7 -0.28 -28.11 8.70
CA ASP A 7 0.07 -28.20 7.28
C ASP A 7 -0.82 -27.28 6.42
N HIS A 8 -0.33 -26.06 6.21
CA HIS A 8 -0.99 -25.05 5.38
C HIS A 8 -1.08 -25.46 3.90
N GLU A 9 -0.19 -26.33 3.39
CA GLU A 9 -0.27 -26.84 2.01
C GLU A 9 -1.42 -27.85 1.88
N LEU A 10 -1.61 -28.71 2.89
CA LEU A 10 -2.77 -29.60 3.00
C LEU A 10 -4.09 -28.81 3.14
N ILE A 11 -4.13 -27.72 3.92
CA ILE A 11 -5.31 -26.85 4.01
C ILE A 11 -5.63 -26.21 2.64
N ALA A 12 -4.62 -25.70 1.92
CA ALA A 12 -4.81 -25.16 0.58
C ALA A 12 -5.34 -26.23 -0.39
N LEU A 13 -4.83 -27.47 -0.29
CA LEU A 13 -5.29 -28.61 -1.08
C LEU A 13 -6.75 -29.00 -0.76
N LEU A 14 -7.14 -28.94 0.52
CA LEU A 14 -8.51 -29.21 0.99
C LEU A 14 -9.50 -28.12 0.56
N ARG A 15 -9.18 -26.83 0.75
CA ARG A 15 -10.00 -25.72 0.23
C ARG A 15 -10.21 -25.84 -1.29
N LYS A 16 -9.17 -26.24 -2.03
CA LYS A 16 -9.25 -26.52 -3.47
C LYS A 16 -10.11 -27.74 -3.81
N SER A 17 -10.05 -28.83 -3.03
CA SER A 17 -10.85 -30.04 -3.29
C SER A 17 -12.34 -29.86 -2.97
N LEU A 18 -12.67 -28.97 -2.02
CA LEU A 18 -14.04 -28.60 -1.64
C LEU A 18 -14.69 -27.56 -2.57
N GLY A 19 -13.96 -27.05 -3.58
CA GLY A 19 -14.45 -25.99 -4.47
C GLY A 19 -14.45 -24.57 -3.87
N LEU A 20 -13.97 -24.42 -2.63
CA LEU A 20 -13.77 -23.12 -1.95
C LEU A 20 -12.54 -22.38 -2.49
N GLY A 21 -11.60 -23.10 -3.11
CA GLY A 21 -10.42 -22.54 -3.77
C GLY A 21 -10.74 -21.78 -5.06
N GLY A 22 -11.35 -20.59 -4.94
CA GLY A 22 -11.62 -19.65 -6.04
C GLY A 22 -10.36 -19.02 -6.65
N GLY A 23 -9.17 -19.27 -6.07
CA GLY A 23 -7.89 -18.85 -6.63
C GLY A 23 -7.67 -19.35 -8.06
N ALA A 24 -7.22 -18.46 -8.94
CA ALA A 24 -7.00 -18.78 -10.35
C ALA A 24 -6.06 -19.98 -10.51
N ALA A 25 -6.39 -20.89 -11.43
CA ALA A 25 -5.64 -22.14 -11.66
C ALA A 25 -4.16 -21.95 -12.06
N ASN A 26 -3.74 -20.71 -12.30
CA ASN A 26 -2.35 -20.27 -12.35
C ASN A 26 -2.29 -18.81 -11.84
N PRO A 27 -1.79 -18.51 -10.62
CA PRO A 27 -1.84 -17.18 -10.02
C PRO A 27 -1.22 -16.07 -10.88
N GLY A 28 -0.10 -16.33 -11.57
CA GLY A 28 0.54 -15.36 -12.46
C GLY A 28 -0.31 -14.91 -13.65
N ALA A 29 -1.38 -15.65 -13.97
CA ALA A 29 -2.38 -15.30 -14.99
C ALA A 29 -3.60 -14.53 -14.42
N ALA A 30 -3.64 -14.23 -13.12
CA ALA A 30 -4.68 -13.40 -12.53
C ALA A 30 -4.55 -11.94 -13.01
N GLU A 31 -5.68 -11.31 -13.34
CA GLU A 31 -5.74 -9.93 -13.83
C GLU A 31 -6.84 -9.18 -13.07
N THR A 32 -6.52 -8.01 -12.50
CA THR A 32 -7.52 -7.14 -11.86
C THR A 32 -8.53 -6.62 -12.89
N LYS A 33 -8.07 -6.43 -14.14
CA LYS A 33 -8.73 -5.76 -15.27
C LYS A 33 -8.97 -4.26 -15.06
N VAL A 34 -8.55 -3.69 -13.93
CA VAL A 34 -8.69 -2.26 -13.60
C VAL A 34 -8.07 -1.42 -14.71
N LEU A 35 -6.80 -1.62 -15.06
CA LEU A 35 -6.13 -0.82 -16.09
C LEU A 35 -6.81 -0.90 -17.48
N GLN A 36 -7.31 -2.08 -17.87
CA GLN A 36 -8.06 -2.25 -19.14
C GLN A 36 -9.40 -1.49 -19.11
N ASN A 37 -10.04 -1.43 -17.94
CA ASN A 37 -11.30 -0.73 -17.74
C ASN A 37 -11.06 0.78 -17.68
N SER A 38 -9.95 1.21 -17.05
CA SER A 38 -9.49 2.59 -17.02
C SER A 38 -9.19 3.15 -18.41
N GLN A 39 -8.48 2.38 -19.25
CA GLN A 39 -8.28 2.73 -20.65
C GLN A 39 -9.63 2.86 -21.38
N TYR A 40 -10.56 1.91 -21.21
CA TYR A 40 -11.86 1.97 -21.88
C TYR A 40 -12.66 3.22 -21.51
N VAL A 41 -12.66 3.63 -20.24
CA VAL A 41 -13.32 4.89 -19.85
C VAL A 41 -12.61 6.08 -20.50
N PHE A 42 -11.28 6.17 -20.42
CA PHE A 42 -10.52 7.26 -21.07
C PHE A 42 -10.79 7.36 -22.57
N ASP A 43 -10.76 6.24 -23.29
CA ASP A 43 -11.03 6.15 -24.74
C ASP A 43 -12.48 6.58 -25.11
N ASN A 44 -13.37 6.76 -24.12
CA ASN A 44 -14.79 7.11 -24.27
C ASN A 44 -15.23 8.27 -23.34
N ALA A 45 -14.28 9.00 -22.75
CA ALA A 45 -14.53 10.11 -21.84
C ALA A 45 -14.94 11.38 -22.59
N ILE A 46 -15.72 12.26 -21.94
CA ILE A 46 -16.19 13.54 -22.50
C ILE A 46 -15.90 14.74 -21.60
N ASP A 47 -15.76 14.51 -20.29
CA ASP A 47 -15.55 15.55 -19.28
C ASP A 47 -14.13 15.55 -18.69
N VAL A 48 -13.33 14.49 -18.92
CA VAL A 48 -11.91 14.41 -18.51
C VAL A 48 -11.03 13.94 -19.67
N ALA A 49 -9.91 14.63 -19.91
CA ALA A 49 -8.95 14.32 -20.97
C ALA A 49 -7.49 14.45 -20.50
N LEU A 50 -6.55 13.89 -21.28
CA LEU A 50 -5.10 14.01 -21.05
C LEU A 50 -4.44 15.04 -21.99
N ASP A 51 -3.45 15.78 -21.52
CA ASP A 51 -2.49 16.52 -22.37
C ASP A 51 -1.22 15.67 -22.60
N PRO A 52 -0.98 15.14 -23.83
CA PRO A 52 0.14 14.24 -24.10
C PRO A 52 1.55 14.89 -24.10
N SER A 53 1.65 16.22 -23.99
CA SER A 53 2.91 16.91 -23.68
C SER A 53 3.13 16.93 -22.18
N LYS A 54 2.12 17.38 -21.41
CA LYS A 54 2.21 17.50 -19.95
C LYS A 54 2.39 16.16 -19.27
N THR A 55 1.77 15.08 -19.75
CA THR A 55 2.06 13.71 -19.25
C THR A 55 3.55 13.34 -19.34
N LYS A 56 4.26 13.79 -20.39
CA LYS A 56 5.70 13.50 -20.59
C LYS A 56 6.61 14.46 -19.82
N GLU A 57 6.22 15.73 -19.72
CA GLU A 57 6.89 16.71 -18.87
C GLU A 57 6.78 16.30 -17.39
N ALA A 58 5.63 15.77 -16.97
CA ALA A 58 5.39 15.21 -15.66
C ALA A 58 6.21 13.94 -15.41
N ALA A 59 6.28 13.01 -16.37
CA ALA A 59 7.13 11.80 -16.26
C ALA A 59 8.57 12.14 -15.86
N GLU A 60 9.22 13.04 -16.60
CA GLU A 60 10.60 13.46 -16.30
C GLU A 60 10.70 14.26 -14.99
N THR A 61 9.67 15.06 -14.67
CA THR A 61 9.61 15.85 -13.43
C THR A 61 9.43 15.00 -12.17
N ILE A 62 8.61 13.95 -12.26
CA ILE A 62 8.35 12.96 -11.20
C ILE A 62 9.61 12.13 -10.98
N TRP A 63 10.17 11.54 -12.05
CA TRP A 63 11.38 10.72 -11.95
C TRP A 63 12.56 11.47 -11.30
N ARG A 64 12.88 12.67 -11.78
CA ARG A 64 13.95 13.51 -11.19
C ARG A 64 13.71 13.84 -9.71
N GLN A 65 12.46 14.03 -9.31
CA GLN A 65 12.13 14.34 -7.91
C GLN A 65 12.14 13.10 -7.01
N MET A 66 11.67 11.95 -7.47
CA MET A 66 11.76 10.68 -6.74
C MET A 66 13.24 10.30 -6.51
N GLN A 67 14.07 10.38 -7.55
CA GLN A 67 15.52 10.16 -7.43
C GLN A 67 16.17 11.15 -6.45
N LYS A 68 15.83 12.44 -6.52
CA LYS A 68 16.35 13.47 -5.60
C LYS A 68 15.86 13.31 -4.14
N LYS A 69 14.67 12.76 -3.92
CA LYS A 69 14.11 12.48 -2.58
C LYS A 69 14.52 11.10 -2.04
N GLU A 70 15.26 10.28 -2.81
CA GLU A 70 15.55 8.86 -2.50
C GLU A 70 14.25 8.06 -2.17
N TYR A 71 13.17 8.37 -2.90
CA TYR A 71 11.80 7.96 -2.55
C TYR A 71 11.59 6.44 -2.69
N SER A 72 11.11 5.79 -1.62
CA SER A 72 10.92 4.33 -1.55
C SER A 72 9.78 3.95 -0.60
N THR A 73 9.51 2.65 -0.44
CA THR A 73 8.54 2.09 0.51
C THR A 73 8.87 2.32 1.99
N SER A 74 10.12 2.66 2.33
CA SER A 74 10.56 2.77 3.74
C SER A 74 9.75 3.80 4.53
N SER A 75 9.30 4.87 3.87
CA SER A 75 8.49 5.96 4.43
C SER A 75 7.21 5.47 5.12
N TRP A 76 6.61 4.39 4.61
CA TRP A 76 5.45 3.74 5.24
C TRP A 76 5.82 3.21 6.63
N SER A 77 6.94 2.47 6.70
CA SER A 77 7.45 1.86 7.94
C SER A 77 7.98 2.88 8.95
N GLU A 78 8.31 4.10 8.51
CA GLU A 78 8.88 5.15 9.35
C GLU A 78 7.81 5.84 10.23
N HIS A 79 6.58 6.04 9.76
CA HIS A 79 5.58 6.87 10.45
C HIS A 79 5.19 6.36 11.85
N GLU A 80 5.09 7.27 12.84
CA GLU A 80 4.99 6.95 14.28
C GLU A 80 3.70 6.24 14.71
N LEU A 81 2.66 6.23 13.86
CA LEU A 81 1.38 5.53 14.11
C LEU A 81 1.27 4.16 13.41
N HIS A 82 2.21 3.80 12.53
CA HIS A 82 2.19 2.49 11.88
C HIS A 82 2.90 1.44 12.77
N PRO A 83 2.43 0.16 12.79
CA PRO A 83 3.10 -0.92 13.50
C PRO A 83 4.58 -1.06 13.09
N LYS A 84 5.43 -1.40 14.05
CA LYS A 84 6.88 -1.60 13.85
C LYS A 84 7.30 -3.08 13.84
N ALA A 85 6.36 -3.98 14.13
CA ALA A 85 6.54 -5.41 13.95
C ALA A 85 6.30 -5.77 12.47
N LYS A 86 6.64 -7.01 12.09
CA LYS A 86 6.32 -7.62 10.80
C LYS A 86 5.75 -9.02 11.06
N ASN A 87 4.54 -9.05 11.60
CA ASN A 87 3.85 -10.25 12.11
C ASN A 87 2.35 -10.19 11.77
N GLU A 88 1.58 -11.20 12.19
CA GLU A 88 0.15 -11.31 11.90
C GLU A 88 -0.67 -10.12 12.43
N SER A 89 -0.44 -9.68 13.68
CA SER A 89 -1.13 -8.47 14.20
C SER A 89 -0.77 -7.16 13.47
N THR A 90 0.27 -7.15 12.63
CA THR A 90 0.54 -6.06 11.68
C THR A 90 -0.29 -6.20 10.40
N VAL A 91 -0.50 -7.42 9.92
CA VAL A 91 -1.44 -7.74 8.81
C VAL A 91 -2.87 -7.38 9.21
N ASP A 92 -3.31 -7.76 10.41
CA ASP A 92 -4.67 -7.49 10.90
C ASP A 92 -4.89 -5.98 11.07
N PHE A 93 -3.89 -5.23 11.55
CA PHE A 93 -3.94 -3.77 11.61
C PHE A 93 -4.08 -3.13 10.22
N ILE A 94 -3.29 -3.56 9.24
CA ILE A 94 -3.36 -3.06 7.85
C ILE A 94 -4.73 -3.37 7.24
N PHE A 95 -5.23 -4.61 7.40
CA PHE A 95 -6.56 -4.99 6.92
C PHE A 95 -7.66 -4.12 7.54
N THR A 96 -7.65 -3.94 8.86
CA THR A 96 -8.59 -3.07 9.60
C THR A 96 -8.54 -1.63 9.11
N MET A 97 -7.33 -1.12 8.87
CA MET A 97 -7.08 0.24 8.41
C MET A 97 -7.68 0.46 7.01
N ASP A 98 -7.39 -0.40 6.04
CA ASP A 98 -7.88 -0.23 4.66
C ASP A 98 -9.36 -0.59 4.46
N LEU A 99 -9.88 -1.48 5.32
CA LEU A 99 -11.32 -1.69 5.47
C LEU A 99 -12.08 -0.42 5.90
N LEU A 100 -11.39 0.59 6.44
CA LEU A 100 -11.96 1.86 6.92
C LEU A 100 -11.41 3.12 6.20
N ASN A 101 -10.54 2.94 5.20
CA ASN A 101 -9.78 3.99 4.50
C ASN A 101 -10.59 4.67 3.36
N PHE A 102 -11.64 5.42 3.73
CA PHE A 102 -12.51 6.16 2.78
C PHE A 102 -13.06 7.49 3.31
N SER A 103 -13.38 8.43 2.41
CA SER A 103 -14.15 9.67 2.64
C SER A 103 -13.70 10.55 3.81
N PHE A 104 -12.40 10.89 3.88
CA PHE A 104 -11.82 11.76 4.93
C PHE A 104 -11.92 13.28 4.67
N TRP A 105 -12.64 13.72 3.64
CA TRP A 105 -12.82 15.16 3.38
C TRP A 105 -14.02 15.72 4.12
N SER A 106 -13.91 16.99 4.51
CA SER A 106 -14.99 17.75 5.15
C SER A 106 -15.29 19.05 4.38
N ALA A 107 -16.49 19.57 4.60
CA ALA A 107 -16.87 20.92 4.20
C ALA A 107 -16.43 21.98 5.23
N GLU A 108 -16.15 21.59 6.48
CA GLU A 108 -15.83 22.50 7.58
C GLU A 108 -14.43 23.15 7.47
N PRO A 109 -14.24 24.32 8.10
CA PRO A 109 -12.93 24.89 8.43
C PRO A 109 -12.02 23.92 9.19
N GLU A 110 -10.71 24.01 8.97
CA GLU A 110 -9.72 23.03 9.44
C GLU A 110 -9.68 22.83 10.96
N ASP A 111 -9.97 23.86 11.75
CA ASP A 111 -10.04 23.81 13.20
C ASP A 111 -11.16 22.90 13.72
N LYS A 112 -12.28 22.82 12.99
CA LYS A 112 -13.49 22.05 13.35
C LYS A 112 -13.55 20.63 12.79
N ARG A 113 -12.76 20.33 11.76
CA ARG A 113 -12.82 19.01 11.09
C ARG A 113 -12.63 17.86 12.05
N PHE A 114 -13.25 16.71 11.73
CA PHE A 114 -13.11 15.46 12.45
C PHE A 114 -11.64 15.19 12.75
N ALA A 115 -11.35 14.99 14.03
CA ALA A 115 -10.00 14.89 14.52
C ALA A 115 -9.92 13.98 15.73
N ILE A 116 -8.76 13.35 15.92
CA ILE A 116 -8.51 12.45 17.04
C ILE A 116 -7.35 13.00 17.84
N GLU A 117 -7.58 13.31 19.12
CA GLU A 117 -6.48 13.55 20.04
C GLU A 117 -5.94 12.22 20.56
N TYR A 118 -4.63 12.02 20.37
CA TYR A 118 -3.92 10.80 20.74
C TYR A 118 -2.42 11.07 20.89
N ARG A 119 -1.80 10.51 21.94
CA ARG A 119 -0.39 10.70 22.32
C ARG A 119 0.05 12.18 22.35
N GLY A 120 -0.84 13.07 22.79
CA GLY A 120 -0.59 14.52 22.93
C GLY A 120 -0.59 15.31 21.62
N LYS A 121 -1.15 14.76 20.53
CA LYS A 121 -1.27 15.39 19.21
C LYS A 121 -2.72 15.30 18.70
N LYS A 122 -3.18 16.34 17.99
CA LYS A 122 -4.45 16.34 17.24
C LYS A 122 -4.17 15.83 15.81
N TRP A 123 -4.80 14.73 15.44
CA TRP A 123 -4.67 14.08 14.13
C TRP A 123 -5.90 14.32 13.27
N THR A 124 -5.72 14.55 11.97
CA THR A 124 -6.81 14.87 11.02
C THR A 124 -6.67 14.08 9.71
N GLY A 125 -7.78 13.95 8.97
CA GLY A 125 -7.83 13.17 7.72
C GLY A 125 -7.52 11.69 7.96
N TYR A 126 -6.83 11.03 7.02
CA TYR A 126 -6.39 9.63 7.16
C TYR A 126 -5.72 9.33 8.52
N TRP A 127 -4.84 10.20 9.00
CA TRP A 127 -4.15 9.98 10.28
C TRP A 127 -5.07 9.95 11.50
N SER A 128 -6.27 10.53 11.42
CA SER A 128 -7.27 10.40 12.49
C SER A 128 -7.81 8.97 12.61
N LEU A 129 -7.98 8.23 11.51
CA LEU A 129 -8.31 6.80 11.54
C LEU A 129 -7.19 6.00 12.22
N VAL A 130 -5.95 6.16 11.76
CA VAL A 130 -4.80 5.40 12.31
C VAL A 130 -4.63 5.70 13.80
N ALA A 131 -4.82 6.95 14.22
CA ALA A 131 -4.80 7.35 15.63
C ALA A 131 -5.97 6.76 16.44
N ALA A 132 -7.17 6.63 15.87
CA ALA A 132 -8.32 6.01 16.55
C ALA A 132 -8.11 4.50 16.77
N LEU A 133 -7.58 3.79 15.76
CA LEU A 133 -7.27 2.36 15.86
C LEU A 133 -6.17 2.09 16.90
N GLN A 134 -5.06 2.85 16.84
CA GLN A 134 -3.99 2.76 17.83
C GLN A 134 -4.46 3.14 19.25
N ARG A 135 -5.36 4.14 19.38
CA ARG A 135 -5.97 4.51 20.67
C ARG A 135 -6.85 3.41 21.23
N ALA A 136 -7.67 2.74 20.40
CA ALA A 136 -8.52 1.63 20.84
C ALA A 136 -7.69 0.43 21.32
N LEU A 137 -6.58 0.11 20.64
CA LEU A 137 -5.63 -0.93 21.08
C LEU A 137 -4.91 -0.55 22.39
N ASP A 138 -4.45 0.70 22.54
CA ASP A 138 -3.90 1.22 23.81
C ASP A 138 -4.98 1.24 24.94
N GLU A 139 -6.27 1.33 24.59
CA GLU A 139 -7.43 1.26 25.50
C GLU A 139 -7.91 -0.17 25.79
N GLY A 140 -7.26 -1.19 25.20
CA GLY A 140 -7.55 -2.61 25.44
C GLY A 140 -8.73 -3.17 24.65
N ILE A 141 -9.18 -2.47 23.60
CA ILE A 141 -10.27 -2.91 22.71
C ILE A 141 -9.67 -3.64 21.51
N GLU A 142 -10.12 -4.86 21.22
CA GLU A 142 -9.64 -5.69 20.11
C GLU A 142 -10.18 -5.24 18.73
N ILE A 143 -10.03 -3.95 18.40
CA ILE A 143 -10.56 -3.36 17.16
C ILE A 143 -9.99 -3.97 15.87
N THR A 144 -8.94 -4.80 15.96
CA THR A 144 -8.37 -5.55 14.83
C THR A 144 -8.83 -7.00 14.75
N ASN A 145 -9.70 -7.48 15.65
CA ASN A 145 -10.15 -8.88 15.71
C ASN A 145 -11.47 -9.10 14.91
N PRO A 146 -11.49 -9.98 13.90
CA PRO A 146 -12.69 -10.31 13.13
C PRO A 146 -13.84 -10.93 13.93
N GLU A 147 -13.56 -11.67 15.02
CA GLU A 147 -14.59 -12.23 15.90
C GLU A 147 -15.30 -11.12 16.68
N PHE A 148 -14.55 -10.17 17.23
CA PHE A 148 -15.10 -8.95 17.85
C PHE A 148 -16.00 -8.16 16.87
N TRP A 149 -15.63 -8.06 15.58
CA TRP A 149 -16.51 -7.42 14.59
C TRP A 149 -17.75 -8.25 14.23
N ALA A 150 -17.73 -9.57 14.41
CA ALA A 150 -18.90 -10.41 14.17
C ALA A 150 -19.93 -10.32 15.33
N ASP A 151 -19.47 -10.04 16.55
CA ASP A 151 -20.29 -9.99 17.75
C ASP A 151 -21.02 -8.64 17.93
N GLU A 152 -22.36 -8.68 18.02
CA GLU A 152 -23.20 -7.48 18.20
C GLU A 152 -23.35 -7.02 19.67
N GLU A 153 -23.04 -7.88 20.65
CA GLU A 153 -23.10 -7.55 22.08
C GLU A 153 -21.78 -6.93 22.56
N GLU A 154 -20.62 -7.41 22.07
CA GLU A 154 -19.30 -6.82 22.38
C GLU A 154 -19.04 -5.54 21.56
N CYS A 155 -19.12 -5.61 20.23
CA CYS A 155 -18.79 -4.48 19.34
C CYS A 155 -20.02 -3.58 19.08
N THR A 156 -20.61 -3.03 20.14
CA THR A 156 -21.81 -2.16 20.05
C THR A 156 -21.61 -0.88 19.22
N GLU A 157 -22.69 -0.29 18.70
CA GLU A 157 -22.62 1.04 18.06
C GLU A 157 -22.02 2.10 19.01
N GLU A 158 -22.33 2.02 20.30
CA GLU A 158 -21.85 2.93 21.34
C GLU A 158 -20.34 2.78 21.56
N LEU A 159 -19.80 1.57 21.52
CA LEU A 159 -18.36 1.32 21.57
C LEU A 159 -17.66 1.82 20.30
N ILE A 160 -18.28 1.66 19.12
CA ILE A 160 -17.76 2.20 17.86
C ILE A 160 -17.75 3.74 17.85
N LYS A 161 -18.82 4.38 18.34
CA LYS A 161 -18.88 5.83 18.59
C LYS A 161 -17.80 6.26 19.61
N HIS A 162 -17.50 5.43 20.61
CA HIS A 162 -16.43 5.68 21.58
C HIS A 162 -15.02 5.54 20.99
N ILE A 163 -14.75 4.53 20.15
CA ILE A 163 -13.45 4.36 19.46
C ILE A 163 -13.16 5.59 18.60
N PHE A 164 -14.14 5.97 17.77
CA PHE A 164 -14.06 7.10 16.84
C PHE A 164 -14.47 8.45 17.44
N ARG A 165 -14.52 8.58 18.78
CA ARG A 165 -14.89 9.84 19.46
C ARG A 165 -13.95 10.97 19.07
N SER A 166 -14.53 12.04 18.50
CA SER A 166 -13.81 13.19 17.95
C SER A 166 -13.28 14.13 19.04
N ALA A 167 -12.28 14.94 18.67
CA ALA A 167 -11.78 16.09 19.42
C ALA A 167 -12.37 17.42 18.91
N THR A 168 -13.44 17.36 18.11
CA THR A 168 -14.23 18.50 17.58
C THR A 168 -15.71 18.12 17.47
N ASP A 169 -16.56 19.08 17.11
CA ASP A 169 -18.00 18.88 16.89
C ASP A 169 -18.33 18.06 15.62
N GLU A 170 -17.39 17.88 14.68
CA GLU A 170 -17.59 16.98 13.54
C GLU A 170 -17.28 15.54 13.95
N GLU A 171 -18.28 14.65 13.83
CA GLU A 171 -18.15 13.20 14.04
C GLU A 171 -17.40 12.51 12.89
N MET A 172 -16.99 11.26 13.08
CA MET A 172 -16.37 10.45 12.02
C MET A 172 -17.29 10.34 10.79
N PRO A 173 -16.91 10.87 9.61
CA PRO A 173 -17.75 10.82 8.42
C PRO A 173 -18.03 9.38 8.01
N LEU A 174 -19.29 9.01 7.75
CA LEU A 174 -19.69 7.64 7.37
C LEU A 174 -19.30 6.58 8.43
N LEU A 175 -19.63 6.83 9.69
CA LEU A 175 -19.36 5.91 10.81
C LEU A 175 -20.22 4.63 10.75
N LYS A 176 -21.47 4.73 10.28
CA LYS A 176 -22.38 3.58 10.17
C LYS A 176 -21.93 2.61 9.09
N GLU A 177 -21.57 3.14 7.94
CA GLU A 177 -21.03 2.40 6.79
C GLU A 177 -19.68 1.74 7.13
N ARG A 178 -18.90 2.33 8.05
CA ARG A 178 -17.71 1.69 8.62
C ARG A 178 -18.03 0.49 9.50
N LEU A 179 -19.03 0.59 10.37
CA LEU A 179 -19.47 -0.57 11.15
C LEU A 179 -20.03 -1.65 10.23
N GLU A 180 -20.79 -1.30 9.19
CA GLU A 180 -21.26 -2.25 8.17
C GLU A 180 -20.10 -2.95 7.43
N CYS A 181 -19.01 -2.24 7.12
CA CYS A 181 -17.78 -2.85 6.59
C CYS A 181 -17.13 -3.83 7.59
N LEU A 182 -17.07 -3.48 8.89
CA LEU A 182 -16.55 -4.37 9.94
C LEU A 182 -17.42 -5.61 10.11
N ARG A 183 -18.75 -5.47 10.19
CA ARG A 183 -19.69 -6.59 10.24
C ARG A 183 -19.57 -7.52 9.03
N GLU A 184 -19.43 -6.96 7.82
CA GLU A 184 -19.20 -7.78 6.63
C GLU A 184 -17.88 -8.55 6.73
N ALA A 185 -16.77 -7.86 7.03
CA ALA A 185 -15.46 -8.47 7.05
C ALA A 185 -15.31 -9.52 8.16
N GLY A 186 -15.82 -9.26 9.36
CA GLY A 186 -15.85 -10.23 10.46
C GLY A 186 -16.60 -11.50 10.06
N ARG A 187 -17.83 -11.35 9.56
CA ARG A 187 -18.64 -12.47 9.07
C ARG A 187 -17.96 -13.25 7.93
N VAL A 188 -17.27 -12.60 7.00
CA VAL A 188 -16.56 -13.29 5.90
C VAL A 188 -15.33 -14.01 6.42
N LEU A 189 -14.51 -13.38 7.28
CA LEU A 189 -13.31 -13.99 7.82
C LEU A 189 -13.61 -15.20 8.73
N CYS A 190 -14.58 -15.07 9.65
CA CYS A 190 -14.91 -16.15 10.58
C CYS A 190 -15.60 -17.35 9.90
N ASN A 191 -16.32 -17.16 8.78
CA ASN A 191 -16.96 -18.27 8.05
C ASN A 191 -16.05 -18.90 6.98
N ASP A 192 -15.33 -18.08 6.21
CA ASP A 192 -14.68 -18.52 4.95
C ASP A 192 -13.13 -18.59 5.06
N PHE A 193 -12.54 -17.99 6.09
CA PHE A 193 -11.08 -17.84 6.25
C PHE A 193 -10.56 -18.13 7.67
N ASP A 194 -11.29 -18.95 8.45
CA ASP A 194 -10.91 -19.40 9.80
C ASP A 194 -10.51 -18.24 10.75
N GLY A 195 -11.23 -17.11 10.67
CA GLY A 195 -11.07 -15.95 11.56
C GLY A 195 -9.87 -15.04 11.29
N SER A 196 -9.00 -15.33 10.32
CA SER A 196 -7.77 -14.55 10.08
C SER A 196 -7.60 -14.09 8.64
N PHE A 197 -7.18 -12.84 8.44
CA PHE A 197 -6.91 -12.32 7.09
C PHE A 197 -5.64 -12.91 6.45
N THR A 198 -4.72 -13.50 7.22
CA THR A 198 -3.55 -14.21 6.66
C THR A 198 -3.97 -15.34 5.71
N ASN A 199 -5.10 -16.00 5.99
CA ASN A 199 -5.69 -17.01 5.12
C ASN A 199 -6.11 -16.47 3.75
N CYS A 200 -6.48 -15.20 3.62
CA CYS A 200 -6.73 -14.55 2.33
C CYS A 200 -5.42 -14.37 1.55
N ILE A 201 -4.34 -13.94 2.22
CA ILE A 201 -3.01 -13.77 1.62
C ILE A 201 -2.46 -15.12 1.13
N TYR A 202 -2.51 -16.17 1.96
CA TYR A 202 -2.11 -17.52 1.55
C TYR A 202 -2.95 -18.05 0.37
N SER A 203 -4.27 -17.79 0.37
CA SER A 203 -5.16 -18.20 -0.73
C SER A 203 -4.89 -17.47 -2.05
N ALA A 204 -4.27 -16.29 -2.01
CA ALA A 204 -3.83 -15.56 -3.20
C ALA A 204 -2.49 -16.07 -3.79
N ASN A 205 -1.77 -16.93 -3.07
CA ASN A 205 -0.54 -17.62 -3.51
C ASN A 205 0.44 -16.69 -4.25
N HIS A 206 0.92 -15.68 -3.53
CA HIS A 206 1.90 -14.69 -4.00
C HIS A 206 1.51 -13.88 -5.26
N SER A 207 0.22 -13.81 -5.62
CA SER A 207 -0.27 -12.87 -6.64
C SER A 207 -1.06 -11.72 -6.03
N ALA A 208 -0.57 -10.50 -6.26
CA ALA A 208 -1.23 -9.25 -5.94
C ALA A 208 -2.57 -9.14 -6.70
N ALA A 209 -2.60 -9.52 -7.98
CA ALA A 209 -3.81 -9.52 -8.78
C ALA A 209 -4.82 -10.59 -8.34
N ALA A 210 -4.38 -11.72 -7.78
CA ALA A 210 -5.28 -12.70 -7.16
C ALA A 210 -5.88 -12.15 -5.86
N LEU A 211 -5.08 -11.53 -4.98
CA LEU A 211 -5.56 -10.97 -3.71
C LEU A 211 -6.57 -9.82 -3.94
N VAL A 212 -6.35 -8.94 -4.92
CA VAL A 212 -7.33 -7.89 -5.28
C VAL A 212 -8.65 -8.48 -5.79
N ASN A 213 -8.62 -9.52 -6.63
CA ASN A 213 -9.87 -10.16 -7.08
C ASN A 213 -10.56 -10.91 -5.92
N LEU A 214 -9.81 -11.63 -5.07
CA LEU A 214 -10.35 -12.31 -3.89
C LEU A 214 -11.06 -11.34 -2.94
N LEU A 215 -10.43 -10.19 -2.64
CA LEU A 215 -11.02 -9.12 -1.85
C LEU A 215 -12.34 -8.63 -2.47
N ALA A 216 -12.34 -8.29 -3.76
CA ALA A 216 -13.54 -7.80 -4.44
C ALA A 216 -14.62 -8.90 -4.65
N GLU A 217 -14.27 -10.18 -4.61
CA GLU A 217 -15.22 -11.29 -4.80
C GLU A 217 -15.83 -11.74 -3.47
N SER A 218 -15.04 -11.92 -2.40
CA SER A 218 -15.52 -12.32 -1.06
C SER A 218 -16.12 -11.17 -0.23
N PHE A 219 -15.61 -9.94 -0.36
CA PHE A 219 -16.02 -8.80 0.47
C PHE A 219 -16.68 -7.72 -0.40
N SER A 220 -17.98 -7.47 -0.22
CA SER A 220 -18.74 -6.52 -1.04
C SER A 220 -18.19 -5.09 -0.89
N CYS A 221 -17.80 -4.68 0.32
CA CYS A 221 -17.21 -3.38 0.62
C CYS A 221 -15.86 -3.09 -0.08
N PHE A 222 -15.20 -4.10 -0.66
CA PHE A 222 -14.02 -3.95 -1.53
C PHE A 222 -14.35 -3.99 -3.04
N ARG A 223 -15.59 -4.35 -3.43
CA ARG A 223 -16.07 -4.49 -4.82
C ARG A 223 -16.40 -3.15 -5.50
N ASP A 224 -15.42 -2.26 -5.55
CA ASP A 224 -15.46 -0.96 -6.22
C ASP A 224 -15.54 -1.12 -7.76
N GLU A 225 -16.78 -1.31 -8.24
CA GLU A 225 -17.19 -1.42 -9.64
C GLU A 225 -18.31 -0.41 -9.95
N ALA A 226 -18.33 0.12 -11.19
CA ALA A 226 -19.36 1.02 -11.68
C ALA A 226 -19.87 0.58 -13.07
N VAL A 227 -20.88 1.27 -13.61
CA VAL A 227 -21.39 1.05 -14.98
C VAL A 227 -21.18 2.32 -15.81
N PHE A 228 -20.31 2.24 -16.81
CA PHE A 228 -19.99 3.34 -17.73
C PHE A 228 -20.42 2.96 -19.15
N HIS A 229 -21.28 3.79 -19.77
CA HIS A 229 -21.85 3.54 -21.10
C HIS A 229 -22.39 2.10 -21.31
N GLY A 230 -23.04 1.54 -20.28
CA GLY A 230 -23.62 0.20 -20.28
C GLY A 230 -22.62 -0.95 -20.03
N ARG A 231 -21.32 -0.66 -19.89
CA ARG A 231 -20.28 -1.64 -19.55
C ARG A 231 -19.90 -1.53 -18.08
N ARG A 232 -19.76 -2.69 -17.40
CA ARG A 232 -19.17 -2.74 -16.06
C ARG A 232 -17.68 -2.39 -16.11
N VAL A 233 -17.26 -1.47 -15.25
CA VAL A 233 -15.87 -1.03 -15.08
C VAL A 233 -15.41 -1.27 -13.64
N ARG A 234 -14.16 -1.72 -13.48
CA ARG A 234 -13.51 -2.04 -12.19
C ARG A 234 -12.51 -0.97 -11.81
N LEU A 235 -12.49 -0.57 -10.54
CA LEU A 235 -11.52 0.38 -9.98
C LEU A 235 -10.80 -0.19 -8.75
N TYR A 236 -11.50 -0.94 -7.88
CA TYR A 236 -10.94 -1.72 -6.78
C TYR A 236 -9.97 -0.93 -5.86
N LYS A 237 -10.22 0.38 -5.66
CA LYS A 237 -9.29 1.32 -5.01
C LYS A 237 -8.74 0.78 -3.68
N ARG A 238 -9.62 0.45 -2.73
CA ARG A 238 -9.22 -0.01 -1.39
C ARG A 238 -8.58 -1.38 -1.38
N ALA A 239 -8.98 -2.29 -2.27
CA ALA A 239 -8.35 -3.60 -2.41
C ALA A 239 -6.92 -3.49 -2.99
N GLN A 240 -6.70 -2.52 -3.91
CA GLN A 240 -5.36 -2.23 -4.43
C GLN A 240 -4.46 -1.55 -3.39
N ILE A 241 -4.98 -0.63 -2.55
CA ILE A 241 -4.23 -0.03 -1.45
C ILE A 241 -3.77 -1.12 -0.47
N LEU A 242 -4.68 -1.96 0.03
CA LEU A 242 -4.37 -3.02 0.98
C LEU A 242 -3.20 -3.90 0.52
N VAL A 243 -3.20 -4.31 -0.74
CA VAL A 243 -2.10 -5.10 -1.33
C VAL A 243 -0.80 -4.31 -1.44
N ALA A 244 -0.87 -3.01 -1.72
CA ALA A 244 0.29 -2.12 -1.76
C ALA A 244 0.86 -1.81 -0.37
N ASP A 245 0.02 -1.67 0.65
CA ASP A 245 0.41 -1.40 2.03
C ASP A 245 1.00 -2.65 2.69
N LEU A 246 0.49 -3.86 2.40
CA LEU A 246 1.19 -5.11 2.71
C LEU A 246 2.57 -5.18 2.04
N TRP A 247 2.63 -4.92 0.73
CA TRP A 247 3.89 -4.93 -0.02
C TRP A 247 4.93 -3.95 0.55
N ALA A 248 4.50 -2.72 0.85
CA ALA A 248 5.36 -1.66 1.39
C ALA A 248 5.76 -1.93 2.86
N CYS A 249 4.82 -2.31 3.72
CA CYS A 249 5.09 -2.63 5.12
C CYS A 249 6.11 -3.77 5.25
N PHE A 250 5.97 -4.83 4.43
CA PHE A 250 6.83 -6.01 4.52
C PHE A 250 8.05 -5.98 3.58
N ASP A 251 8.32 -4.86 2.89
CA ASP A 251 9.43 -4.69 1.92
C ASP A 251 9.45 -5.78 0.82
N GLY A 252 8.27 -6.22 0.36
CA GLY A 252 8.14 -7.25 -0.68
C GLY A 252 8.47 -8.69 -0.26
N ALA A 253 8.53 -9.00 1.05
CA ALA A 253 8.81 -10.33 1.58
C ALA A 253 7.66 -10.85 2.48
N GLY A 254 7.58 -12.17 2.71
CA GLY A 254 6.58 -12.75 3.62
C GLY A 254 5.14 -12.38 3.23
N TYR A 255 4.38 -11.77 4.15
CA TYR A 255 3.00 -11.31 3.89
C TYR A 255 2.88 -10.25 2.79
N GLY A 256 3.97 -9.60 2.39
CA GLY A 256 4.03 -8.69 1.25
C GLY A 256 4.71 -9.26 -0.01
N GLU A 257 5.03 -10.56 -0.04
CA GLU A 257 5.70 -11.19 -1.19
C GLU A 257 4.74 -11.44 -2.35
N PHE A 258 4.72 -10.53 -3.32
CA PHE A 258 3.91 -10.62 -4.54
C PHE A 258 4.77 -10.64 -5.81
N GLN A 259 4.58 -11.67 -6.64
CA GLN A 259 5.35 -11.91 -7.87
C GLN A 259 4.92 -11.02 -9.06
N ASP A 260 3.75 -10.39 -8.95
CA ASP A 260 3.11 -9.58 -9.99
C ASP A 260 2.58 -8.23 -9.47
N ILE A 261 3.26 -7.65 -8.48
CA ILE A 261 2.96 -6.32 -7.92
C ILE A 261 2.93 -5.21 -9.00
N ASP A 262 3.58 -5.42 -10.16
CA ASP A 262 3.51 -4.54 -11.33
C ASP A 262 2.13 -4.45 -11.99
N LYS A 263 1.17 -5.32 -11.59
CA LYS A 263 -0.24 -5.28 -12.01
C LYS A 263 -1.13 -4.36 -11.16
N ILE A 264 -0.65 -3.88 -10.01
CA ILE A 264 -1.36 -2.90 -9.17
C ILE A 264 -1.21 -1.51 -9.79
N THR A 265 -2.34 -0.81 -9.95
CA THR A 265 -2.37 0.56 -10.48
C THR A 265 -2.14 1.61 -9.38
N MET A 266 -2.13 2.89 -9.77
CA MET A 266 -2.41 3.96 -8.81
C MET A 266 -3.83 3.80 -8.24
N PHE A 267 -4.11 4.48 -7.13
CA PHE A 267 -5.37 4.41 -6.42
C PHE A 267 -6.25 5.58 -6.80
N ALA A 268 -7.45 5.30 -7.32
CA ALA A 268 -8.38 6.33 -7.78
C ALA A 268 -9.07 7.07 -6.61
N ASP A 269 -8.29 7.93 -5.95
CA ASP A 269 -8.64 8.84 -4.85
C ASP A 269 -8.95 10.27 -5.36
N TYR A 270 -9.12 11.22 -4.42
CA TYR A 270 -9.44 12.62 -4.73
C TYR A 270 -8.22 13.56 -4.83
N ARG A 271 -7.03 13.15 -4.38
CA ARG A 271 -5.80 13.96 -4.39
C ARG A 271 -4.92 13.73 -5.62
N ILE A 272 -4.82 12.51 -6.14
CA ILE A 272 -4.06 12.26 -7.36
C ILE A 272 -4.64 13.02 -8.57
N PRO A 273 -5.96 13.03 -8.86
CA PRO A 273 -6.53 13.92 -9.89
C PRO A 273 -6.28 15.42 -9.62
N GLN A 274 -6.27 15.85 -8.35
CA GLN A 274 -5.91 17.24 -7.99
C GLN A 274 -4.45 17.54 -8.42
N MET A 275 -3.53 16.63 -8.14
CA MET A 275 -2.10 16.75 -8.46
C MET A 275 -1.83 16.63 -9.97
N LEU A 276 -2.47 15.69 -10.66
CA LEU A 276 -2.33 15.52 -12.11
C LEU A 276 -2.88 16.72 -12.88
N HIS A 277 -3.98 17.35 -12.41
CA HIS A 277 -4.44 18.63 -12.94
C HIS A 277 -3.47 19.78 -12.61
N HIS A 278 -2.85 19.80 -11.42
CA HIS A 278 -1.81 20.78 -11.09
C HIS A 278 -0.56 20.67 -12.00
N LEU A 279 -0.21 19.45 -12.42
CA LEU A 279 0.83 19.18 -13.44
C LEU A 279 0.36 19.44 -14.88
N GLY A 280 -0.90 19.87 -15.09
CA GLY A 280 -1.50 20.05 -16.42
C GLY A 280 -1.75 18.76 -17.19
N CYS A 281 -1.62 17.58 -16.55
CA CYS A 281 -1.78 16.28 -17.20
C CYS A 281 -3.25 15.92 -17.41
N LEU A 282 -4.13 16.27 -16.45
CA LEU A 282 -5.58 16.18 -16.62
C LEU A 282 -6.14 17.55 -17.03
N MET A 283 -7.04 17.52 -18.01
CA MET A 283 -7.93 18.63 -18.38
C MET A 283 -9.37 18.24 -18.08
N TYR A 284 -10.17 19.20 -17.60
CA TYR A 284 -11.59 19.01 -17.29
C TYR A 284 -12.48 19.84 -18.22
N SER A 285 -13.71 19.41 -18.45
CA SER A 285 -14.71 20.24 -19.13
C SER A 285 -15.10 21.46 -18.27
N PRO A 286 -15.56 22.57 -18.86
CA PRO A 286 -15.98 23.74 -18.09
C PRO A 286 -17.09 23.46 -17.05
N PRO A 287 -18.10 22.59 -17.29
CA PRO A 287 -19.05 22.17 -16.26
C PRO A 287 -18.38 21.44 -15.09
N LEU A 288 -17.52 20.46 -15.35
CA LEU A 288 -16.84 19.68 -14.32
C LEU A 288 -15.85 20.55 -13.53
N GLU A 289 -15.05 21.38 -14.20
CA GLU A 289 -14.12 22.30 -13.53
C GLU A 289 -14.88 23.31 -12.65
N THR A 290 -16.03 23.82 -13.12
CA THR A 290 -16.90 24.72 -12.33
C THR A 290 -17.46 24.01 -11.09
N ARG A 291 -17.94 22.76 -11.24
CA ARG A 291 -18.42 21.91 -10.15
C ARG A 291 -17.34 21.71 -9.09
N ILE A 292 -16.12 21.35 -9.50
CA ILE A 292 -14.96 21.17 -8.61
C ILE A 292 -14.57 22.49 -7.92
N ARG A 293 -14.43 23.60 -8.67
CA ARG A 293 -13.99 24.90 -8.12
C ARG A 293 -14.95 25.49 -7.10
N LYS A 294 -16.25 25.24 -7.22
CA LYS A 294 -17.25 25.59 -6.21
C LYS A 294 -17.25 24.66 -4.98
N GLN A 295 -16.50 23.55 -5.04
CA GLN A 295 -16.52 22.47 -4.05
C GLN A 295 -17.92 21.87 -3.83
N GLU A 296 -18.77 21.91 -4.86
CA GLU A 296 -20.06 21.18 -4.94
C GLU A 296 -19.78 19.66 -5.07
N GLU A 297 -20.64 18.81 -4.53
CA GLU A 297 -20.43 17.35 -4.56
C GLU A 297 -20.63 16.74 -5.96
N ILE A 298 -19.80 15.74 -6.29
CA ILE A 298 -19.94 14.87 -7.46
C ILE A 298 -20.64 13.58 -6.98
N PRO A 299 -21.85 13.26 -7.48
CA PRO A 299 -22.58 12.07 -7.03
C PRO A 299 -21.81 10.78 -7.35
N SER A 300 -21.79 9.83 -6.41
CA SER A 300 -21.15 8.55 -6.67
C SER A 300 -21.91 7.74 -7.73
N GLY A 301 -21.19 7.00 -8.58
CA GLY A 301 -21.71 6.31 -9.76
C GLY A 301 -21.97 7.21 -10.97
N SER A 302 -21.67 8.52 -10.90
CA SER A 302 -21.82 9.43 -12.05
C SER A 302 -20.67 9.31 -13.05
N ASN A 303 -20.92 9.65 -14.33
CA ASN A 303 -19.85 9.74 -15.34
C ASN A 303 -18.67 10.61 -14.88
N TRP A 304 -18.94 11.75 -14.23
CA TRP A 304 -17.88 12.61 -13.68
C TRP A 304 -17.02 11.91 -12.62
N GLU A 305 -17.61 11.12 -11.72
CA GLU A 305 -16.83 10.30 -10.78
C GLU A 305 -15.95 9.30 -11.54
N ILE A 306 -16.56 8.55 -12.45
CA ILE A 306 -15.93 7.43 -13.15
C ILE A 306 -14.80 7.94 -14.07
N GLU A 307 -15.02 9.02 -14.82
CA GLU A 307 -14.03 9.62 -15.73
C GLU A 307 -12.85 10.24 -14.97
N LEU A 308 -13.09 10.90 -13.82
CA LEU A 308 -12.01 11.41 -12.95
C LEU A 308 -11.12 10.27 -12.45
N ARG A 309 -11.73 9.20 -11.93
CA ARG A 309 -11.04 8.04 -11.37
C ARG A 309 -10.26 7.26 -12.42
N ALA A 310 -10.95 6.84 -13.46
CA ALA A 310 -10.40 5.98 -14.50
C ALA A 310 -9.34 6.70 -15.35
N THR A 311 -9.54 7.97 -15.68
CA THR A 311 -8.54 8.74 -16.44
C THR A 311 -7.32 9.08 -15.59
N SER A 312 -7.45 9.20 -14.26
CA SER A 312 -6.28 9.29 -13.35
C SER A 312 -5.44 8.02 -13.38
N ILE A 313 -6.08 6.83 -13.33
CA ILE A 313 -5.39 5.54 -13.46
C ILE A 313 -4.64 5.46 -14.78
N TRP A 314 -5.30 5.81 -15.89
CA TRP A 314 -4.68 5.78 -17.20
C TRP A 314 -3.53 6.80 -17.34
N CYS A 315 -3.69 7.99 -16.75
CA CYS A 315 -2.64 9.02 -16.74
C CYS A 315 -1.36 8.53 -16.06
N VAL A 316 -1.46 7.90 -14.88
CA VAL A 316 -0.28 7.39 -14.16
C VAL A 316 0.35 6.21 -14.90
N GLU A 317 -0.42 5.36 -15.58
CA GLU A 317 0.16 4.33 -16.45
C GLU A 317 0.93 4.96 -17.63
N MET A 318 0.42 6.03 -18.25
CA MET A 318 1.15 6.73 -19.32
C MET A 318 2.43 7.40 -18.80
N ILE A 319 2.39 7.97 -17.59
CA ILE A 319 3.57 8.49 -16.88
C ILE A 319 4.60 7.38 -16.65
N LYS A 320 4.19 6.25 -16.04
CA LYS A 320 5.04 5.08 -15.77
C LYS A 320 5.73 4.58 -17.04
N ARG A 321 4.97 4.37 -18.12
CA ARG A 321 5.48 3.89 -19.42
C ARG A 321 6.47 4.87 -20.08
N GLU A 322 6.28 6.18 -19.90
CA GLU A 322 7.23 7.16 -20.43
C GLU A 322 8.51 7.22 -19.59
N ILE A 323 8.44 7.09 -18.25
CA ILE A 323 9.63 6.95 -17.38
C ILE A 323 10.42 5.69 -17.77
N GLU A 324 9.77 4.53 -17.83
CA GLU A 324 10.35 3.24 -18.27
C GLU A 324 10.99 3.27 -19.68
N LYS A 325 10.58 4.23 -20.51
CA LYS A 325 11.04 4.41 -21.89
C LYS A 325 12.21 5.39 -21.99
N GLN A 326 12.25 6.43 -21.17
CA GLN A 326 13.36 7.39 -21.12
C GLN A 326 14.51 6.90 -20.22
N HIS A 327 14.19 6.14 -19.16
CA HIS A 327 15.11 5.63 -18.14
C HIS A 327 14.93 4.11 -17.99
N PRO A 328 15.52 3.28 -18.89
CA PRO A 328 15.34 1.83 -18.87
C PRO A 328 15.78 1.16 -17.56
N GLU A 329 16.70 1.78 -16.81
CA GLU A 329 17.14 1.39 -15.47
C GLU A 329 16.05 1.52 -14.40
N ALA A 330 14.97 2.26 -14.67
CA ALA A 330 13.83 2.38 -13.77
C ALA A 330 12.97 1.09 -13.73
N LYS A 331 13.15 0.15 -14.66
CA LYS A 331 12.33 -1.06 -14.75
C LYS A 331 12.59 -2.03 -13.61
N LEU A 332 11.52 -2.60 -13.07
CA LEU A 332 11.58 -3.68 -12.08
C LEU A 332 12.41 -4.86 -12.62
N VAL A 333 13.59 -5.06 -12.04
CA VAL A 333 14.42 -6.24 -12.29
C VAL A 333 13.74 -7.43 -11.62
N LYS A 334 13.00 -8.23 -12.41
CA LYS A 334 12.32 -9.43 -11.89
C LYS A 334 13.35 -10.40 -11.32
N THR A 335 13.42 -10.47 -9.98
CA THR A 335 14.27 -11.35 -9.18
C THR A 335 13.91 -12.80 -9.47
N SER A 336 14.57 -13.37 -10.48
CA SER A 336 14.38 -14.75 -10.85
C SER A 336 14.95 -15.63 -9.75
N SER A 337 14.08 -16.25 -8.95
CA SER A 337 14.47 -17.19 -7.90
C SER A 337 15.25 -18.34 -8.54
N LYS A 338 16.56 -18.36 -8.29
CA LYS A 338 17.43 -19.44 -8.75
C LYS A 338 17.07 -20.70 -7.97
N SER A 339 16.27 -21.57 -8.57
CA SER A 339 16.07 -22.92 -8.07
C SER A 339 17.43 -23.62 -8.00
N LEU A 340 17.89 -23.91 -6.77
CA LEU A 340 19.09 -24.69 -6.51
C LEU A 340 18.80 -26.16 -6.82
N SER A 341 18.79 -26.49 -8.10
CA SER A 341 18.70 -27.87 -8.58
C SER A 341 19.96 -28.65 -8.19
N ASN A 342 19.91 -29.27 -7.01
CA ASN A 342 20.95 -30.13 -6.47
C ASN A 342 21.11 -31.38 -7.35
N GLY A 343 21.90 -31.28 -8.41
CA GLY A 343 22.14 -32.34 -9.39
C GLY A 343 22.92 -33.52 -8.80
N HIS A 344 22.22 -34.45 -8.16
CA HIS A 344 22.76 -35.75 -7.74
C HIS A 344 22.90 -36.69 -8.94
N SER A 345 23.95 -36.49 -9.74
CA SER A 345 24.34 -37.41 -10.80
C SER A 345 25.19 -38.56 -10.26
N HIS A 346 24.54 -39.67 -9.91
CA HIS A 346 25.24 -40.93 -9.67
C HIS A 346 26.04 -41.35 -10.93
N SER A 347 27.34 -41.59 -10.77
CA SER A 347 28.15 -42.33 -11.73
C SER A 347 29.17 -43.20 -10.98
N HIS A 348 29.42 -44.40 -11.50
CA HIS A 348 30.21 -45.43 -10.80
C HIS A 348 31.68 -45.45 -11.23
N SER A 349 32.56 -45.50 -10.24
CA SER A 349 33.84 -46.25 -10.20
C SER A 349 34.70 -46.37 -11.48
N ASN A 350 35.91 -45.82 -11.47
CA ASN A 350 37.17 -46.59 -11.30
C ASN A 350 38.41 -45.73 -11.61
N GLY A 351 39.45 -45.82 -10.77
CA GLY A 351 40.73 -45.13 -10.98
C GLY A 351 41.66 -45.27 -9.77
N VAL A 352 42.90 -45.72 -9.99
CA VAL A 352 43.85 -46.15 -8.94
C VAL A 352 45.07 -45.20 -8.83
N SER A 353 45.80 -45.32 -7.71
CA SER A 353 47.21 -44.94 -7.47
C SER A 353 47.62 -43.50 -7.06
N HIS A 354 47.85 -43.38 -5.74
CA HIS A 354 49.10 -42.93 -5.09
C HIS A 354 49.49 -41.42 -4.97
N PRO A 355 50.39 -41.05 -4.01
CA PRO A 355 50.35 -39.74 -3.34
C PRO A 355 51.68 -38.96 -3.27
N ASN A 356 51.61 -37.69 -2.85
CA ASN A 356 52.46 -37.00 -1.84
C ASN A 356 52.27 -35.47 -1.91
N GLY A 357 52.45 -34.72 -0.81
CA GLY A 357 52.27 -33.26 -0.85
C GLY A 357 52.36 -32.47 0.47
N HIS A 358 53.49 -32.54 1.18
CA HIS A 358 53.88 -31.55 2.20
C HIS A 358 54.06 -30.14 1.56
N SER A 359 53.95 -28.97 2.21
CA SER A 359 53.55 -28.57 3.59
C SER A 359 53.57 -27.00 3.71
N ARG A 360 53.19 -26.48 4.90
CA ARG A 360 53.72 -25.23 5.56
C ARG A 360 53.19 -23.82 5.17
N GLN A 361 52.61 -23.16 6.19
CA GLN A 361 52.74 -21.73 6.55
C GLN A 361 54.19 -21.43 7.07
N PRO A 362 54.61 -20.26 7.65
CA PRO A 362 53.93 -19.00 8.05
C PRO A 362 54.80 -17.75 7.67
N PRO A 363 54.97 -16.63 8.45
CA PRO A 363 54.20 -16.02 9.56
C PRO A 363 53.93 -14.48 9.41
N GLU A 364 53.39 -13.93 10.50
CA GLU A 364 52.98 -12.55 10.81
C GLU A 364 54.11 -11.49 10.87
N LYS A 365 53.73 -10.21 11.05
CA LYS A 365 54.42 -9.26 11.95
C LYS A 365 53.50 -8.16 12.51
N GLN A 366 53.78 -7.69 13.73
CA GLN A 366 53.04 -6.67 14.48
C GLN A 366 53.86 -5.35 14.65
N ASN A 367 53.17 -4.26 15.01
CA ASN A 367 53.57 -3.06 15.79
C ASN A 367 52.60 -1.88 15.45
N GLY A 368 52.24 -0.90 16.30
CA GLY A 368 52.47 -0.69 17.75
C GLY A 368 52.50 0.82 18.12
N ASN A 369 51.82 1.26 19.21
CA ASN A 369 51.91 2.61 19.85
C ASN A 369 51.39 3.81 18.97
N ASP A 370 51.18 5.09 19.37
CA ASP A 370 50.87 5.86 20.63
C ASP A 370 50.54 7.34 20.20
N SER A 371 49.98 8.31 20.96
CA SER A 371 49.28 8.42 22.27
C SER A 371 48.55 9.81 22.41
N HIS A 372 47.92 10.08 23.56
CA HIS A 372 47.24 11.31 24.05
C HIS A 372 47.70 12.73 23.61
N THR A 373 46.75 13.69 23.58
CA THR A 373 46.67 14.83 24.54
C THR A 373 45.32 15.60 24.45
N ASP A 374 44.93 16.32 25.51
CA ASP A 374 43.66 17.06 25.66
C ASP A 374 43.77 18.57 25.37
N THR A 375 42.66 19.22 25.01
CA THR A 375 42.34 20.60 25.47
C THR A 375 40.84 20.92 25.35
N GLN A 376 40.33 21.83 26.19
CA GLN A 376 38.91 22.22 26.26
C GLN A 376 38.62 23.59 25.61
N ALA A 377 37.43 23.79 25.01
CA ALA A 377 36.66 25.06 25.11
C ALA A 377 35.25 25.01 24.46
N ALA A 378 34.28 25.60 25.16
CA ALA A 378 33.13 26.42 24.71
C ALA A 378 32.10 25.95 23.64
N HIS A 379 30.84 25.98 24.08
CA HIS A 379 29.56 26.08 23.35
C HIS A 379 29.53 26.53 21.87
N THR A 380 28.76 25.80 21.05
CA THR A 380 27.47 26.30 20.50
C THR A 380 26.62 25.14 19.93
N GLY A 381 25.29 25.30 19.90
CA GLY A 381 24.36 24.20 19.63
C GLY A 381 23.95 24.01 18.17
N HIS A 382 24.49 22.97 17.52
CA HIS A 382 23.95 22.42 16.26
C HIS A 382 23.97 20.89 16.29
N PHE A 383 22.79 20.25 16.36
CA PHE A 383 22.70 18.80 16.25
C PHE A 383 22.92 18.34 14.80
N ARG A 384 24.08 17.75 14.55
CA ARG A 384 24.43 17.06 13.30
C ARG A 384 24.57 15.56 13.59
N ARG A 385 24.35 14.73 12.57
CA ARG A 385 24.36 13.24 12.64
C ARG A 385 25.54 12.69 13.48
N HIS A 386 25.27 11.72 14.37
CA HIS A 386 25.66 10.30 14.22
C HIS A 386 25.70 9.55 15.57
N SER A 387 25.13 8.35 15.60
CA SER A 387 25.81 7.17 16.16
C SER A 387 25.23 5.90 15.53
N ARG A 388 26.06 4.86 15.39
CA ARG A 388 25.63 3.49 15.08
C ARG A 388 25.73 2.68 16.36
N HIS A 389 24.66 1.99 16.75
CA HIS A 389 24.79 0.81 17.62
C HIS A 389 24.52 -0.46 16.82
N SER A 390 25.37 -1.46 17.03
CA SER A 390 25.38 -2.72 16.31
C SER A 390 24.52 -3.77 17.01
N SER A 391 23.44 -4.19 16.36
CA SER A 391 22.85 -5.52 16.53
C SER A 391 23.30 -6.42 15.37
N SER A 392 23.21 -7.74 15.56
CA SER A 392 23.77 -8.74 14.62
C SER A 392 23.07 -8.74 13.27
N ALA A 393 23.82 -8.47 12.19
CA ALA A 393 23.28 -8.48 10.84
C ALA A 393 22.89 -9.88 10.37
N SER A 394 21.62 -10.07 10.00
CA SER A 394 21.25 -11.06 8.99
C SER A 394 21.85 -10.63 7.64
N ASN A 395 22.35 -11.59 6.86
CA ASN A 395 23.22 -11.29 5.71
C ASN A 395 22.44 -10.97 4.42
N ALA A 396 21.43 -10.09 4.53
CA ALA A 396 20.66 -9.58 3.40
C ALA A 396 21.49 -8.55 2.61
N GLN A 397 21.46 -8.62 1.28
CA GLN A 397 22.15 -7.63 0.45
C GLN A 397 21.39 -6.29 0.47
N PRO A 398 22.06 -5.16 0.75
CA PRO A 398 21.43 -3.85 0.67
C PRO A 398 21.24 -3.42 -0.79
N GLY A 399 20.01 -3.09 -1.18
CA GLY A 399 19.73 -2.36 -2.41
C GLY A 399 19.69 -3.18 -3.70
N ALA A 400 18.87 -4.25 -3.74
CA ALA A 400 18.23 -4.59 -5.01
C ALA A 400 17.25 -3.46 -5.35
N GLY A 401 17.52 -2.69 -6.41
CA GLY A 401 16.74 -1.50 -6.74
C GLY A 401 15.27 -1.83 -7.04
N ILE A 402 14.36 -1.34 -6.19
CA ILE A 402 12.92 -1.40 -6.47
C ILE A 402 12.67 -0.47 -7.67
N GLY A 403 12.42 -1.08 -8.83
CA GLY A 403 12.04 -0.35 -10.03
C GLY A 403 10.71 0.38 -9.85
N ILE A 404 10.50 1.44 -10.64
CA ILE A 404 9.30 2.26 -10.55
C ILE A 404 8.05 1.46 -10.90
N ASN A 405 7.00 1.62 -10.10
CA ASN A 405 5.68 1.07 -10.34
C ASN A 405 4.62 2.17 -10.11
N ALA A 406 3.35 1.85 -10.36
CA ALA A 406 2.28 2.84 -10.22
C ALA A 406 2.03 3.24 -8.75
N ILE A 407 2.27 2.34 -7.79
CA ILE A 407 2.17 2.58 -6.34
C ILE A 407 3.14 3.69 -5.89
N LEU A 408 4.42 3.59 -6.28
CA LEU A 408 5.44 4.56 -5.90
C LEU A 408 5.20 5.94 -6.54
N ILE A 409 4.60 5.99 -7.73
CA ILE A 409 4.19 7.24 -8.37
C ILE A 409 2.97 7.84 -7.64
N ASP A 410 2.00 7.01 -7.23
CA ASP A 410 0.82 7.41 -6.47
C ASP A 410 1.22 8.06 -5.13
N PHE A 411 1.94 7.34 -4.28
CA PHE A 411 2.41 7.84 -2.98
C PHE A 411 3.21 9.15 -3.13
N PHE A 412 4.11 9.23 -4.12
CA PHE A 412 4.87 10.46 -4.42
C PHE A 412 3.97 11.65 -4.81
N LEU A 413 2.94 11.41 -5.64
CA LEU A 413 1.99 12.44 -6.06
C LEU A 413 1.08 12.87 -4.90
N TYR A 414 0.64 11.94 -4.05
CA TYR A 414 -0.14 12.22 -2.85
C TYR A 414 0.65 13.09 -1.86
N ASP A 415 1.87 12.68 -1.51
CA ASP A 415 2.77 13.44 -0.63
C ASP A 415 3.04 14.85 -1.18
N THR A 416 3.30 14.96 -2.49
CA THR A 416 3.55 16.25 -3.14
C THR A 416 2.31 17.15 -3.12
N MET A 417 1.11 16.61 -3.30
CA MET A 417 -0.14 17.37 -3.17
C MET A 417 -0.37 17.82 -1.72
N LYS A 418 -0.09 16.97 -0.74
CA LYS A 418 -0.14 17.33 0.69
C LYS A 418 0.93 18.35 1.09
N GLU A 419 2.08 18.36 0.43
CA GLU A 419 3.13 19.39 0.58
C GLU A 419 2.67 20.74 0.02
N LEU A 420 2.05 20.74 -1.17
CA LEU A 420 1.51 21.95 -1.82
C LEU A 420 0.30 22.55 -1.09
N GLU A 421 -0.61 21.71 -0.57
CA GLU A 421 -1.75 22.14 0.26
C GLU A 421 -1.26 22.89 1.52
N LYS A 422 -0.29 22.30 2.26
CA LYS A 422 0.34 22.94 3.43
C LYS A 422 1.05 24.26 3.11
N GLN A 423 1.45 24.47 1.85
CA GLN A 423 2.06 25.71 1.38
C GLN A 423 1.05 26.72 0.82
N GLY A 424 -0.25 26.38 0.74
CA GLY A 424 -1.28 27.22 0.11
C GLY A 424 -1.11 27.37 -1.40
N ARG A 425 -0.53 26.36 -2.07
CA ARG A 425 -0.10 26.41 -3.49
C ARG A 425 -0.95 25.53 -4.44
N GLU A 426 -2.06 24.98 -3.96
CA GLU A 426 -3.01 24.28 -4.82
C GLU A 426 -3.72 25.23 -5.80
N THR A 427 -3.88 24.80 -7.06
CA THR A 427 -4.42 25.61 -8.17
C THR A 427 -5.88 25.30 -8.50
N ILE A 428 -6.40 24.23 -7.91
CA ILE A 428 -7.79 23.79 -7.93
C ILE A 428 -8.01 23.02 -6.61
N PRO A 429 -9.16 23.13 -5.93
CA PRO A 429 -9.46 22.24 -4.81
C PRO A 429 -9.57 20.79 -5.32
N HIS A 430 -9.39 19.83 -4.42
CA HIS A 430 -9.76 18.45 -4.72
C HIS A 430 -11.28 18.37 -4.99
N HIS A 431 -11.70 17.43 -5.83
CA HIS A 431 -13.12 17.17 -6.03
C HIS A 431 -13.71 16.44 -4.80
N ARG A 432 -15.04 16.45 -4.65
CA ARG A 432 -15.73 15.89 -3.49
C ARG A 432 -16.71 14.80 -3.93
N THR A 433 -16.46 13.57 -3.50
CA THR A 433 -17.38 12.42 -3.64
C THR A 433 -17.48 11.76 -2.26
N ARG A 434 -18.69 11.48 -1.76
CA ARG A 434 -18.91 10.84 -0.45
C ARG A 434 -19.38 9.40 -0.67
N SER A 435 -18.50 8.43 -0.45
CA SER A 435 -18.73 7.03 -0.82
C SER A 435 -17.74 6.08 -0.11
N ILE A 436 -18.16 4.83 0.12
CA ILE A 436 -17.28 3.78 0.69
C ILE A 436 -16.15 3.35 -0.27
N TRP A 437 -16.24 3.73 -1.54
CA TRP A 437 -15.25 3.40 -2.56
C TRP A 437 -14.07 4.39 -2.63
N TYR A 438 -14.20 5.55 -1.96
CA TYR A 438 -13.47 6.79 -2.30
C TYR A 438 -12.50 7.27 -1.23
#